data_AF-A0A9D1NUQ9-F1
#
_entry.id   AF-A0A9D1NUQ9-F1
#
_cell.length_a   1.000
_cell.length_b   1.000
_cell.length_c   1.000
_cell.angle_alpha   90.00
_cell.angle_beta   90.00
_cell.angle_gamma   90.00
#
_symmetry.space_group_name_H-M   'P 1'
#
loop_
_entity.id
_entity.type
_entity.pdbx_description
1 polymer ?
#
loop_
_entity_poly.entity_id
_entity_poly.type
_entity_poly.pdbx_seq_one_letter_code
_entity_poly.pdbx_strand_id
1 'polypeptide(L)'
;VLNWFEQKVSKKDLTPLYTGIVQGDSGKIEREVSWLLREGISFYNAKEAFYHGFLMGLLNGMDGYYAYSNREAGEGRFDICLKSMDVTKPAVIMELKVAASYAELEKRSCEAVEQILGKQYETDLVRDGYQDVLCYGIAFYKKNCRIKLMRNKVF
;
A
#
# COMPACT_ATOMS: atom_id res chain seq x y z
N VAL A 1 15.28 -10.95 -3.37
CA VAL A 1 14.37 -10.17 -2.51
C VAL A 1 14.24 -10.83 -1.12
N LEU A 2 13.87 -12.11 -1.03
CA LEU A 2 13.74 -12.86 0.24
C LEU A 2 14.96 -12.74 1.18
N ASN A 3 16.17 -13.00 0.67
CA ASN A 3 17.40 -12.94 1.47
C ASN A 3 17.73 -11.53 2.02
N TRP A 4 17.28 -10.45 1.34
CA TRP A 4 17.40 -9.09 1.87
C TRP A 4 16.37 -8.83 2.98
N PHE A 5 15.16 -9.31 2.78
CA PHE A 5 14.04 -9.15 3.71
C PHE A 5 14.35 -9.78 5.06
N GLU A 6 14.80 -11.04 5.05
CA GLU A 6 15.15 -11.81 6.24
C GLU A 6 16.36 -11.25 7.00
N GLN A 7 17.32 -10.61 6.32
CA GLN A 7 18.53 -10.10 6.98
C GLN A 7 18.42 -8.67 7.49
N LYS A 8 17.73 -7.80 6.74
CA LYS A 8 17.71 -6.34 6.99
C LYS A 8 16.37 -5.79 7.45
N VAL A 9 15.24 -6.36 7.05
CA VAL A 9 13.92 -5.87 7.46
C VAL A 9 13.45 -6.52 8.75
N SER A 10 13.74 -7.81 8.96
CA SER A 10 13.39 -8.55 10.19
C SER A 10 13.92 -7.91 11.49
N LYS A 11 14.93 -7.04 11.40
CA LYS A 11 15.55 -6.33 12.53
C LYS A 11 15.09 -4.87 12.67
N LYS A 12 14.20 -4.40 11.79
CA LYS A 12 13.73 -3.01 11.78
C LYS A 12 12.37 -2.93 12.46
N ASP A 13 12.17 -1.86 13.22
CA ASP A 13 10.86 -1.54 13.77
C ASP A 13 9.96 -0.99 12.66
N LEU A 14 8.93 -1.75 12.28
CA LEU A 14 7.93 -1.36 11.29
C LEU A 14 6.67 -0.74 11.91
N THR A 15 6.64 -0.57 13.23
CA THR A 15 5.52 0.08 13.95
C THR A 15 5.18 1.47 13.38
N PRO A 16 6.14 2.34 13.02
CA PRO A 16 5.83 3.63 12.40
C PRO A 16 5.09 3.49 11.06
N LEU A 17 5.44 2.49 10.25
CA LEU A 17 4.77 2.20 8.98
C LEU A 17 3.34 1.71 9.23
N TYR A 18 3.17 0.71 10.10
CA TYR A 18 1.86 0.11 10.39
C TYR A 18 0.88 1.10 11.01
N THR A 19 1.34 1.90 11.97
CA THR A 19 0.52 2.97 12.56
C THR A 19 0.15 4.03 11.54
N GLY A 20 1.09 4.42 10.66
CA GLY A 20 0.80 5.33 9.56
C GLY A 20 -0.30 4.83 8.63
N ILE A 21 -0.25 3.55 8.25
CA ILE A 21 -1.25 2.89 7.40
C ILE A 21 -2.64 2.93 8.02
N VAL A 22 -2.79 2.54 9.29
CA VAL A 22 -4.10 2.47 9.96
C VAL A 22 -4.65 3.86 10.29
N GLN A 23 -3.79 4.85 10.53
CA GLN A 23 -4.20 6.21 10.87
C GLN A 23 -4.51 7.10 9.66
N GLY A 24 -4.13 6.70 8.44
CA GLY A 24 -4.29 7.57 7.27
C GLY A 24 -3.15 8.58 7.08
N ASP A 25 -1.98 8.38 7.69
CA ASP A 25 -0.86 9.33 7.62
C ASP A 25 0.02 9.03 6.40
N SER A 26 -0.42 9.48 5.22
CA SER A 26 0.29 9.24 3.95
C SER A 26 1.74 9.77 3.98
N GLY A 27 1.97 10.91 4.64
CA GLY A 27 3.31 11.49 4.77
C GLY A 27 4.26 10.60 5.60
N LYS A 28 3.77 9.96 6.66
CA LYS A 28 4.55 8.99 7.43
C LYS A 28 4.85 7.75 6.60
N ILE A 29 3.85 7.18 5.92
CA ILE A 29 4.02 6.00 5.07
C ILE A 29 5.06 6.28 3.96
N GLU A 30 4.98 7.44 3.29
CA GLU A 30 5.93 7.87 2.26
C GLU A 30 7.38 7.88 2.77
N ARG A 31 7.59 8.45 3.97
CA ARG A 31 8.92 8.55 4.58
C ARG A 31 9.49 7.16 4.91
N GLU A 32 8.70 6.32 5.57
CA GLU A 32 9.12 4.97 5.97
C GLU A 32 9.42 4.09 4.74
N VAL A 33 8.52 4.06 3.76
CA VAL A 33 8.68 3.26 2.53
C VAL A 33 9.91 3.73 1.74
N SER A 34 10.07 5.04 1.55
CA SER A 34 11.23 5.58 0.82
C SER A 34 12.54 5.33 1.57
N TRP A 35 12.54 5.38 2.90
CA TRP A 35 13.71 5.07 3.72
C TRP A 35 14.11 3.60 3.60
N LEU A 36 13.14 2.67 3.72
CA LEU A 36 13.37 1.23 3.56
C LEU A 36 13.92 0.87 2.17
N LEU A 37 13.40 1.52 1.10
CA LEU A 37 13.91 1.36 -0.26
C LEU A 37 15.36 1.86 -0.40
N ARG A 38 15.74 2.93 0.30
CA ARG A 38 17.10 3.48 0.29
C ARG A 38 18.11 2.56 0.99
N GLU A 39 17.78 2.11 2.18
CA GLU A 39 18.62 1.23 3.03
C GLU A 39 18.85 -0.15 2.41
N GLY A 40 17.87 -0.62 1.64
CA GLY A 40 17.74 -2.03 1.39
C GLY A 40 18.40 -2.53 0.11
N ILE A 41 18.27 -1.79 -0.99
CA ILE A 41 18.27 -2.44 -2.30
C ILE A 41 19.10 -1.66 -3.32
N SER A 42 19.98 -2.36 -4.06
CA SER A 42 20.59 -1.81 -5.27
C SER A 42 19.53 -1.77 -6.36
N PHE A 43 19.26 -0.59 -6.90
CA PHE A 43 18.08 -0.34 -7.71
C PHE A 43 18.49 -0.16 -9.19
N TYR A 44 18.20 -1.17 -10.02
CA TYR A 44 18.32 -1.07 -11.48
C TYR A 44 17.03 -1.60 -12.13
N ASN A 45 16.33 -0.74 -12.88
CA ASN A 45 15.12 -1.03 -13.67
C ASN A 45 14.02 -1.85 -12.97
N ALA A 46 13.59 -1.43 -11.77
CA ALA A 46 12.48 -2.12 -11.11
C ALA A 46 11.15 -1.88 -11.82
N LYS A 47 10.39 -2.97 -11.98
CA LYS A 47 9.01 -2.99 -12.49
C LYS A 47 8.02 -2.96 -11.33
N GLU A 48 6.75 -2.72 -11.62
CA GLU A 48 5.67 -2.68 -10.62
C GLU A 48 5.65 -3.91 -9.70
N ALA A 49 5.85 -5.11 -10.27
CA ALA A 49 5.94 -6.37 -9.54
C ALA A 49 7.00 -6.39 -8.42
N PHE A 50 8.10 -5.62 -8.56
CA PHE A 50 9.10 -5.49 -7.51
C PHE A 50 8.57 -4.72 -6.31
N TYR A 51 7.93 -3.56 -6.53
CA TYR A 51 7.37 -2.74 -5.46
C TYR A 51 6.21 -3.45 -4.77
N HIS A 52 5.40 -4.16 -5.54
CA HIS A 52 4.36 -5.04 -5.02
C HIS A 52 4.95 -6.09 -4.06
N GLY A 53 5.95 -6.86 -4.50
CA GLY A 53 6.60 -7.86 -3.65
C GLY A 53 7.30 -7.26 -2.43
N PHE A 54 7.88 -6.07 -2.56
CA PHE A 54 8.49 -5.33 -1.46
C PHE A 54 7.45 -4.93 -0.40
N LEU A 55 6.34 -4.32 -0.80
CA LEU A 55 5.26 -3.95 0.12
C LEU A 55 4.62 -5.20 0.74
N MET A 56 4.33 -6.24 -0.04
CA MET A 56 3.79 -7.50 0.51
C MET A 56 4.72 -8.10 1.57
N GLY A 57 6.04 -8.06 1.36
CA GLY A 57 7.00 -8.47 2.38
C GLY A 57 6.86 -7.67 3.68
N LEU A 58 6.68 -6.34 3.58
CA LEU A 58 6.57 -5.47 4.76
C LEU A 58 5.25 -5.69 5.50
N LEU A 59 4.18 -5.88 4.75
CA LEU A 59 2.82 -5.95 5.28
C LEU A 59 2.46 -7.32 5.84
N ASN A 60 3.10 -8.40 5.39
CA ASN A 60 2.89 -9.74 5.93
C ASN A 60 3.29 -9.88 7.42
N GLY A 61 4.10 -8.95 7.95
CA GLY A 61 4.48 -8.90 9.36
C GLY A 61 3.56 -8.04 10.24
N MET A 62 2.48 -7.47 9.70
CA MET A 62 1.61 -6.56 10.44
C MET A 62 0.62 -7.34 11.32
N ASP A 63 0.87 -7.33 12.63
CA ASP A 63 0.00 -8.01 13.59
C ASP A 63 -1.45 -7.53 13.54
N GLY A 64 -2.38 -8.48 13.55
CA GLY A 64 -3.82 -8.21 13.53
C GLY A 64 -4.39 -7.81 12.17
N TYR A 65 -3.57 -7.82 11.11
CA TYR A 65 -3.98 -7.61 9.73
C TYR A 65 -3.52 -8.76 8.82
N TYR A 66 -4.35 -9.08 7.83
CA TYR A 66 -4.05 -10.03 6.77
C TYR A 66 -3.84 -9.28 5.47
N ALA A 67 -2.69 -9.49 4.83
CA ALA A 67 -2.39 -8.94 3.52
C ALA A 67 -2.82 -9.90 2.41
N TYR A 68 -3.62 -9.38 1.48
CA TYR A 68 -4.06 -10.06 0.28
C TYR A 68 -3.57 -9.28 -0.93
N SER A 69 -3.27 -9.99 -2.02
CA SER A 69 -2.84 -9.36 -3.26
C SER A 69 -3.56 -9.93 -4.47
N ASN A 70 -3.78 -9.11 -5.50
CA ASN A 70 -4.29 -9.53 -6.81
C ASN A 70 -5.60 -10.35 -6.76
N ARG A 71 -6.46 -10.10 -5.76
CA ARG A 71 -7.77 -10.75 -5.67
C ARG A 71 -8.83 -9.93 -6.40
N GLU A 72 -9.84 -10.63 -6.89
CA GLU A 72 -11.00 -9.98 -7.50
C GLU A 72 -11.78 -9.20 -6.45
N ALA A 73 -12.17 -7.98 -6.82
CA ALA A 73 -12.95 -7.05 -6.02
C ALA A 73 -13.65 -6.05 -6.94
N GLY A 74 -14.89 -5.70 -6.63
CA GLY A 74 -15.68 -4.79 -7.48
C GLY A 74 -15.63 -5.21 -8.97
N GLU A 75 -15.14 -4.31 -9.82
CA GLU A 75 -15.01 -4.54 -11.28
C GLU A 75 -13.58 -4.84 -11.76
N GLY A 76 -12.72 -5.37 -10.89
CA GLY A 76 -11.35 -5.71 -11.26
C GLY A 76 -10.58 -6.43 -10.17
N ARG A 77 -9.28 -6.14 -10.09
CA ARG A 77 -8.38 -6.69 -9.07
C ARG A 77 -7.55 -5.56 -8.49
N PHE A 78 -7.58 -5.41 -7.18
CA PHE A 78 -6.66 -4.51 -6.48
C PHE A 78 -5.26 -5.13 -6.45
N ASP A 79 -4.24 -4.28 -6.33
CA ASP A 79 -2.89 -4.79 -6.06
C ASP A 79 -2.79 -5.39 -4.67
N ILE A 80 -3.05 -4.62 -3.61
CA ILE A 80 -2.94 -5.06 -2.21
C ILE A 80 -4.18 -4.64 -1.40
N CYS A 81 -4.66 -5.53 -0.54
CA CYS A 81 -5.69 -5.24 0.46
C CYS A 81 -5.25 -5.73 1.83
N LEU A 82 -5.47 -4.92 2.86
CA LEU A 82 -5.28 -5.29 4.27
C LEU A 82 -6.62 -5.34 4.97
N LYS A 83 -6.89 -6.46 5.64
CA LYS A 83 -8.12 -6.69 6.41
C LYS A 83 -7.79 -7.09 7.84
N SER A 84 -8.56 -6.62 8.81
CA SER A 84 -8.52 -7.11 10.19
C SER A 84 -9.79 -7.94 10.47
N MET A 85 -9.70 -9.00 11.28
CA MET A 85 -10.92 -9.72 11.70
C MET A 85 -11.86 -8.82 12.54
N ASP A 86 -11.32 -7.77 13.13
CA ASP A 86 -12.08 -6.72 13.79
C ASP A 86 -12.51 -5.66 12.77
N VAL A 87 -13.75 -5.75 12.29
CA VAL A 87 -14.33 -4.84 11.28
C VAL A 87 -14.51 -3.40 11.74
N THR A 88 -14.32 -3.13 13.05
CA THR A 88 -14.29 -1.76 13.57
C THR A 88 -12.97 -1.04 13.23
N LYS A 89 -11.93 -1.80 12.89
CA LYS A 89 -10.68 -1.27 12.36
C LYS A 89 -10.81 -1.04 10.86
N PRO A 90 -10.11 -0.02 10.30
CA PRO A 90 -10.22 0.26 8.89
C PRO A 90 -9.66 -0.88 8.04
N ALA A 91 -10.36 -1.19 6.95
CA ALA A 91 -9.78 -1.95 5.86
C ALA A 91 -8.93 -1.02 4.98
N VAL A 92 -7.95 -1.58 4.29
CA VAL A 92 -7.04 -0.82 3.44
C VAL A 92 -6.99 -1.42 2.05
N ILE A 93 -7.04 -0.57 1.03
CA ILE A 93 -6.77 -0.92 -0.37
C ILE A 93 -5.58 -0.10 -0.82
N MET A 94 -4.62 -0.72 -1.48
CA MET A 94 -3.48 -0.05 -2.09
C MET A 94 -3.39 -0.42 -3.57
N GLU A 95 -3.24 0.59 -4.41
CA GLU A 95 -3.02 0.46 -5.85
C GLU A 95 -1.68 1.11 -6.20
N LEU A 96 -0.85 0.40 -6.97
CA LEU A 96 0.52 0.79 -7.25
C LEU A 96 0.65 1.28 -8.70
N LYS A 97 1.55 2.25 -8.91
CA LYS A 97 1.99 2.70 -10.22
C LYS A 97 3.49 2.92 -10.23
N VAL A 98 4.11 2.75 -11.39
CA VAL A 98 5.50 3.17 -11.64
C VAL A 98 5.50 4.41 -12.53
N ALA A 99 6.09 5.50 -12.02
CA ALA A 99 6.26 6.74 -12.75
C ALA A 99 7.53 6.71 -13.61
N ALA A 100 7.52 7.38 -14.76
CA ALA A 100 8.71 7.50 -15.62
C ALA A 100 9.71 8.54 -15.09
N SER A 101 9.25 9.49 -14.28
CA SER A 101 10.05 10.56 -13.68
C SER A 101 9.56 10.92 -12.28
N TYR A 102 10.40 11.64 -11.52
CA TYR A 102 10.01 12.14 -10.20
C TYR A 102 8.83 13.12 -10.29
N ALA A 103 8.77 13.94 -11.34
CA ALA A 103 7.70 14.91 -11.54
C ALA A 103 6.33 14.26 -11.80
N GLU A 104 6.30 13.01 -12.29
CA GLU A 104 5.06 12.26 -12.53
C GLU A 104 4.48 11.61 -11.27
N LEU A 105 5.24 11.53 -10.17
CA LEU A 105 4.82 10.80 -8.97
C LEU A 105 3.45 11.24 -8.44
N GLU A 106 3.23 12.56 -8.33
CA GLU A 106 1.96 13.10 -7.85
C GLU A 106 0.80 12.66 -8.74
N LYS A 107 0.93 12.89 -10.05
CA LYS A 107 -0.08 12.51 -11.04
C LYS A 107 -0.41 11.03 -10.97
N ARG A 108 0.62 10.17 -10.97
CA ARG A 108 0.43 8.70 -10.93
C ARG A 108 -0.22 8.21 -9.64
N SER A 109 0.07 8.85 -8.51
CA SER A 109 -0.56 8.48 -7.23
C SER A 109 -2.05 8.83 -7.22
N CYS A 110 -2.44 9.94 -7.86
CA CYS A 110 -3.84 10.29 -8.08
C CYS A 110 -4.54 9.30 -9.04
N GLU A 111 -3.92 8.97 -10.17
CA GLU A 111 -4.45 7.97 -11.12
C GLU A 111 -4.72 6.62 -10.43
N ALA A 112 -3.86 6.22 -9.49
CA ALA A 112 -4.05 5.00 -8.72
C ALA A 112 -5.29 5.05 -7.80
N VAL A 113 -5.51 6.17 -7.10
CA VAL A 113 -6.73 6.36 -6.30
C VAL A 113 -7.98 6.40 -7.20
N GLU A 114 -7.91 7.10 -8.32
CA GLU A 114 -9.01 7.16 -9.30
C GLU A 114 -9.36 5.76 -9.81
N GLN A 115 -8.37 4.90 -10.03
CA GLN A 115 -8.62 3.50 -10.39
C GLN A 115 -9.34 2.73 -9.28
N ILE A 116 -8.91 2.86 -8.01
CA ILE A 116 -9.58 2.20 -6.88
C ILE A 116 -11.07 2.56 -6.85
N LEU A 117 -11.36 3.87 -6.93
CA LEU A 117 -12.71 4.41 -6.91
C LEU A 117 -13.53 3.97 -8.13
N GLY A 118 -12.95 4.10 -9.32
CA GLY A 118 -13.62 3.75 -10.59
C GLY A 118 -13.94 2.26 -10.69
N LYS A 119 -13.19 1.41 -9.99
CA LYS A 119 -13.42 -0.04 -9.92
C LYS A 119 -14.20 -0.48 -8.69
N GLN A 120 -14.56 0.44 -7.81
CA GLN A 120 -15.40 0.21 -6.63
C GLN A 120 -14.89 -0.95 -5.75
N TYR A 121 -13.57 -1.06 -5.59
CA TYR A 121 -12.92 -2.16 -4.87
C TYR A 121 -13.36 -2.25 -3.40
N GLU A 122 -13.86 -1.17 -2.82
CA GLU A 122 -14.37 -1.12 -1.45
C GLU A 122 -15.72 -1.83 -1.28
N THR A 123 -16.47 -2.09 -2.35
CA THR A 123 -17.85 -2.60 -2.27
C THR A 123 -17.96 -3.86 -1.42
N ASP A 124 -17.05 -4.81 -1.64
CA ASP A 124 -17.06 -6.07 -0.91
C ASP A 124 -16.63 -5.89 0.55
N LEU A 125 -15.77 -4.91 0.84
CA LEU A 125 -15.38 -4.56 2.22
C LEU A 125 -16.56 -3.96 2.98
N VAL A 126 -17.32 -3.06 2.34
CA VAL A 126 -18.50 -2.47 2.97
C VAL A 126 -19.55 -3.54 3.25
N ARG A 127 -19.74 -4.49 2.33
CA ARG A 127 -20.61 -5.66 2.52
C ARG A 127 -20.13 -6.59 3.64
N ASP A 128 -18.83 -6.76 3.79
CA ASP A 128 -18.20 -7.52 4.88
C ASP A 128 -18.33 -6.81 6.26
N GLY A 129 -18.84 -5.57 6.30
CA GLY A 129 -19.14 -4.83 7.53
C GLY A 129 -18.11 -3.78 7.93
N TYR A 130 -17.08 -3.53 7.11
CA TYR A 130 -16.12 -2.45 7.37
C TYR A 130 -16.76 -1.08 7.17
N GLN A 131 -16.65 -0.22 8.18
CA GLN A 131 -17.23 1.13 8.17
C GLN A 131 -16.24 2.20 7.68
N ASP A 132 -14.96 1.86 7.59
CA ASP A 132 -13.89 2.77 7.20
C ASP A 132 -12.93 2.04 6.26
N VAL A 133 -12.75 2.59 5.06
CA VAL A 133 -11.86 2.04 4.03
C VAL A 133 -10.86 3.11 3.62
N LEU A 134 -9.58 2.81 3.82
CA LEU A 134 -8.47 3.66 3.42
C LEU A 134 -7.95 3.22 2.05
N CYS A 135 -8.08 4.08 1.04
CA CYS A 135 -7.63 3.82 -0.32
C CYS A 135 -6.35 4.61 -0.59
N TYR A 136 -5.24 3.91 -0.74
CA TYR A 136 -3.93 4.48 -1.03
C TYR A 136 -3.55 4.25 -2.49
N GLY A 137 -3.41 5.34 -3.25
CA GLY A 137 -2.74 5.30 -4.54
C GLY A 137 -1.26 5.59 -4.34
N ILE A 138 -0.39 4.65 -4.71
CA ILE A 138 1.05 4.73 -4.47
C ILE A 138 1.79 4.76 -5.80
N ALA A 139 2.49 5.85 -6.06
CA ALA A 139 3.38 5.95 -7.21
C ALA A 139 4.83 5.79 -6.77
N PHE A 140 5.61 5.02 -7.54
CA PHE A 140 7.03 4.82 -7.30
C PHE A 140 7.89 5.37 -8.43
N TYR A 141 9.02 5.98 -8.07
CA TYR A 141 10.10 6.35 -8.97
C TYR A 141 11.43 6.08 -8.29
N LYS A 142 12.12 5.05 -8.76
CA LYS A 142 13.36 4.55 -8.16
C LYS A 142 13.18 4.21 -6.67
N LYS A 143 13.79 4.98 -5.79
CA LYS A 143 13.77 4.78 -4.33
C LYS A 143 12.84 5.76 -3.60
N ASN A 144 12.01 6.49 -4.35
CA ASN A 144 11.06 7.44 -3.80
C ASN A 144 9.64 6.99 -4.16
N CYS A 145 8.69 7.35 -3.31
CA CYS A 145 7.28 7.19 -3.59
C CYS A 145 6.49 8.45 -3.25
N ARG A 146 5.32 8.57 -3.85
CA ARG A 146 4.26 9.50 -3.46
C ARG A 146 2.98 8.70 -3.20
N ILE A 147 2.23 9.09 -2.19
CA ILE A 147 1.04 8.41 -1.71
C ILE A 147 -0.09 9.41 -1.61
N LYS A 148 -1.14 9.14 -2.38
CA LYS A 148 -2.43 9.81 -2.26
C LYS A 148 -3.35 8.95 -1.42
N LEU A 149 -3.97 9.54 -0.40
CA LEU A 149 -5.02 8.91 0.38
C LEU A 149 -6.40 9.44 -0.03
N MET A 150 -7.34 8.53 -0.20
CA MET A 150 -8.77 8.79 -0.13
C MET A 150 -9.36 7.91 0.97
N ARG A 151 -10.18 8.48 1.84
CA ARG A 151 -10.81 7.75 2.93
C ARG A 151 -12.32 7.71 2.69
N ASN A 152 -12.87 6.51 2.56
CA ASN A 152 -14.30 6.29 2.45
C ASN A 152 -14.85 5.87 3.82
N LYS A 153 -15.75 6.67 4.38
CA LYS A 153 -16.47 6.36 5.62
C LYS A 153 -17.93 6.09 5.30
N VAL A 154 -18.40 4.92 5.68
CA VAL A 154 -19.79 4.51 5.53
C VAL A 154 -20.48 4.76 6.86
N PHE A 155 -21.37 5.75 6.90
CA PHE A 155 -22.20 6.10 8.05
C PHE A 155 -23.64 5.67 7.82
#